data_AF-A0A351HQC1-F1
#
_entry.id   AF-A0A351HQC1-F1
#
_cell.length_a   1.000
_cell.length_b   1.000
_cell.length_c   1.000
_cell.angle_alpha   90.00
_cell.angle_beta   90.00
_cell.angle_gamma   90.00
#
_symmetry.space_group_name_H-M   'P 1'
#
loop_
_entity.id
_entity.type
_entity.pdbx_description
1 polymer ?
#
loop_
_entity_poly.entity_id
_entity_poly.type
_entity_poly.pdbx_seq_one_letter_code
_entity_poly.pdbx_strand_id
1 'polypeptide(L)' 'MIVIPVKEGENIDRALKKFKRKFEKTGVIKELRARQVFRKPSVERREEMIKAVYIQQLQIEDQSM' A
#
# COMPACT_ATOMS: atom_id res chain seq x y z
N MET A 1 6.67 15.30 -1.62
CA MET A 1 5.77 16.35 -1.10
C MET A 1 4.46 16.25 -1.85
N ILE A 2 3.31 16.08 -1.18
CA ILE A 2 2.02 15.90 -1.87
C ILE A 2 1.42 17.28 -2.12
N VAL A 3 1.38 17.70 -3.37
CA VAL A 3 0.73 18.95 -3.80
C VAL A 3 -0.60 18.62 -4.48
N ILE A 4 -1.65 19.34 -4.11
CA ILE A 4 -2.98 19.20 -4.70
C ILE A 4 -3.43 20.57 -5.17
N PRO A 5 -3.62 20.76 -6.48
CA PRO A 5 -4.17 22.00 -6.99
C PRO A 5 -5.65 22.06 -6.60
N VAL A 6 -6.05 23.15 -5.95
CA VAL A 6 -7.44 23.47 -5.63
C VAL A 6 -7.83 24.67 -6.49
N LYS A 7 -8.98 24.60 -7.18
CA LYS A 7 -9.50 25.73 -7.96
C LYS A 7 -10.45 26.60 -7.11
N GLU A 8 -10.55 27.88 -7.41
CA GLU A 8 -11.51 28.79 -6.75
C GLU A 8 -12.94 28.28 -7.01
N GLY A 9 -13.70 28.04 -5.92
CA GLY A 9 -15.05 27.46 -5.96
C GLY A 9 -15.14 25.95 -5.69
N GLU A 10 -14.02 25.23 -5.51
CA GLU A 10 -14.07 23.84 -5.05
C GLU A 10 -14.40 23.77 -3.54
N ASN A 11 -15.33 22.90 -3.17
CA ASN A 11 -15.59 22.59 -1.77
C ASN A 11 -14.33 21.94 -1.13
N ILE A 12 -13.84 22.54 -0.04
CA ILE A 12 -12.67 22.14 0.75
C ILE A 12 -12.71 20.65 1.12
N ASP A 13 -13.89 20.09 1.41
CA ASP A 13 -14.06 18.68 1.75
C ASP A 13 -13.60 17.72 0.64
N ARG A 14 -13.79 18.11 -0.64
CA ARG A 14 -13.35 17.29 -1.77
C ARG A 14 -11.83 17.31 -1.91
N ALA A 15 -11.21 18.46 -1.66
CA ALA A 15 -9.76 18.60 -1.66
C ALA A 15 -9.11 17.76 -0.55
N LEU A 16 -9.68 17.78 0.67
CA LEU A 16 -9.24 16.97 1.80
C LEU A 16 -9.39 15.46 1.53
N LYS A 17 -10.50 15.03 0.92
CA LYS A 17 -10.67 13.61 0.53
C LYS A 17 -9.65 13.18 -0.53
N LYS A 18 -9.37 14.03 -1.53
CA LYS A 18 -8.32 13.76 -2.54
C LYS A 18 -6.93 13.67 -1.88
N PHE A 19 -6.65 14.53 -0.90
CA PHE A 19 -5.42 14.49 -0.10
C PHE A 19 -5.27 13.19 0.65
N LYS A 20 -6.28 12.81 1.42
CA LYS A 20 -6.28 11.57 2.20
C LYS A 20 -6.03 10.36 1.31
N ARG A 21 -6.72 10.25 0.16
CA ARG A 21 -6.50 9.16 -0.81
C ARG A 21 -5.08 9.14 -1.39
N LYS A 22 -4.53 10.30 -1.78
CA LYS A 22 -3.15 10.39 -2.26
C LYS A 22 -2.13 10.02 -1.18
N PHE A 23 -2.36 10.45 0.06
CA PHE A 23 -1.51 10.13 1.20
C PHE A 23 -1.53 8.63 1.52
N GLU A 24 -2.72 8.02 1.58
CA GLU A 24 -2.87 6.57 1.77
C GLU A 24 -2.24 5.76 0.63
N LYS A 25 -2.42 6.18 -0.62
CA LYS A 25 -1.80 5.54 -1.80
C LYS A 25 -0.27 5.59 -1.76
N THR A 26 0.31 6.61 -1.14
CA THR A 26 1.76 6.73 -0.99
C THR A 26 2.31 5.68 -0.02
N GLY A 27 1.47 5.06 0.82
CA GLY A 27 1.89 3.94 1.67
C GLY A 27 2.82 4.30 2.83
N VAL A 28 3.04 5.60 3.07
CA VAL A 28 3.98 6.12 4.09
C VAL A 28 3.69 5.57 5.48
N ILE A 29 2.42 5.40 5.85
CA ILE A 29 2.03 4.81 7.15
C ILE A 29 2.54 3.37 7.28
N LYS A 30 2.41 2.58 6.20
CA LYS A 30 2.84 1.18 6.20
C LYS A 30 4.36 1.08 6.29
N GLU A 31 5.06 1.95 5.57
CA GLU A 31 6.51 2.05 5.61
C GLU A 31 7.04 2.49 6.98
N LEU A 32 6.43 3.51 7.59
CA LEU A 32 6.75 3.94 8.96
C LEU A 32 6.60 2.78 9.94
N ARG A 33 5.49 2.04 9.89
CA ARG A 33 5.26 0.87 10.75
C ARG A 33 6.29 -0.24 10.51
N ALA A 34 6.66 -0.50 9.26
CA ALA A 34 7.68 -1.50 8.93
C ALA A 34 9.06 -1.12 9.47
N ARG A 35 9.41 0.18 9.41
CA ARG A 35 10.70 0.71 9.86
C ARG A 35 10.83 0.87 11.38
N GLN A 36 9.73 0.76 12.14
CA GLN A 36 9.77 0.85 13.62
C GLN A 36 10.55 -0.30 14.27
N VAL A 37 10.64 -1.44 13.60
CA VAL A 37 11.31 -2.64 14.12
C VAL A 37 12.37 -3.11 13.14
N PHE A 38 13.51 -3.55 13.66
CA PHE A 38 14.52 -4.20 12.82
C PHE A 38 14.06 -5.63 12.48
N ARG A 39 13.73 -5.86 11.22
CA ARG A 39 13.50 -7.20 10.68
C ARG A 39 14.77 -7.70 10.01
N LYS A 40 15.18 -8.92 10.34
CA LYS A 40 16.33 -9.54 9.69
C LYS A 40 15.98 -9.83 8.22
N PRO A 41 16.90 -9.60 7.26
CA PRO A 41 16.63 -9.86 5.84
C PRO A 41 16.19 -11.30 5.54
N SER A 42 16.66 -12.27 6.33
CA SER A 42 16.25 -13.67 6.21
C SER A 42 14.77 -13.90 6.53
N VAL A 43 14.22 -13.17 7.50
CA VAL A 43 12.83 -13.27 7.91
C VAL A 43 11.93 -12.63 6.86
N GLU A 44 12.32 -11.46 6.32
CA GLU A 44 11.58 -10.79 5.25
C GLU A 44 11.48 -11.65 3.99
N ARG A 45 12.61 -12.21 3.52
CA ARG A 45 12.61 -13.11 2.36
C ARG A 45 11.75 -14.35 2.55
N ARG A 46 11.70 -14.88 3.79
CA ARG A 46 10.85 -16.04 4.11
C ARG A 46 9.37 -15.68 4.01
N GLU A 47 8.95 -14.54 4.56
CA GLU A 47 7.58 -14.06 4.47
C GLU A 47 7.15 -13.81 3.01
N GLU A 48 8.06 -13.25 2.19
CA GLU A 48 7.82 -13.04 0.75
C GLU A 48 7.60 -14.35 0.00
N MET A 49 8.47 -15.34 0.21
CA MET A 49 8.36 -16.67 -0.42
C MET A 49 7.04 -17.38 -0.07
N ILE A 50 6.67 -17.39 1.22
CA ILE A 50 5.42 -18.01 1.67
C ILE A 50 4.22 -17.35 0.98
N LYS A 51 4.22 -16.02 0.91
CA LYS A 51 3.16 -15.27 0.24
C LYS A 51 3.10 -15.56 -1.26
N ALA A 52 4.25 -15.67 -1.92
CA ALA A 52 4.32 -15.98 -3.36
C ALA A 52 3.73 -17.36 -3.67
N VAL A 53 4.09 -18.38 -2.89
CA VAL A 53 3.55 -19.74 -3.03
C VAL A 53 2.03 -19.75 -2.84
N TYR A 54 1.53 -19.04 -1.82
CA TYR A 54 0.10 -18.93 -1.57
C TYR A 54 -0.66 -18.30 -2.76
N ILE A 55 -0.14 -17.20 -3.31
CA ILE A 55 -0.75 -16.54 -4.48
C ILE A 55 -0.72 -17.46 -5.70
N GLN A 56 0.37 -18.18 -5.91
CA GLN A 56 0.49 -19.11 -7.03
C GLN A 56 -0.54 -20.24 -6.95
N GLN A 57 -0.77 -20.80 -5.75
CA GLN A 57 -1.79 -21.82 -5.54
C GLN A 57 -3.18 -21.32 -5.89
N LEU A 58 -3.55 -20.12 -5.40
CA LEU A 58 -4.82 -19.46 -5.74
C LEU A 58 -4.99 -19.25 -7.25
N GLN A 59 -3.94 -18.81 -7.95
CA GLN A 59 -4.01 -18.60 -9.41
C GLN A 59 -4.19 -19.90 -10.18
N ILE A 60 -3.56 -20.99 -9.73
CA ILE A 60 -3.72 -22.31 -10.32
C ILE A 60 -5.15 -22.81 -10.11
N GLU A 61 -5.71 -22.62 -8.92
CA GLU A 61 -7.09 -22.97 -8.58
C GLU A 61 -8.09 -22.20 -9.47
N ASP A 62 -7.93 -20.88 -9.58
CA ASP A 62 -8.75 -20.03 -10.46
C ASP A 62 -8.65 -20.41 -11.94
N GLN A 63 -7.50 -20.91 -12.41
CA GLN A 63 -7.33 -21.37 -13.80
C GLN A 63 -7.88 -22.77 -14.06
N SER A 64 -8.03 -23.58 -13.01
CA SER A 64 -8.55 -24.94 -13.09
C SER A 64 -10.09 -25.03 -13.02
N MET A 65 -10.74 -23.92 -12.65
CA MET A 65 -12.19 -23.71 -12.64
C MET A 65 -12.67 -23.07 -13.94
#